data_AF-A0A0M8PGJ8-F1
#
_entry.id   AF-A0A0M8PGJ8-F1
#
_cell.length_a   1.000
_cell.length_b   1.000
_cell.length_c   1.000
_cell.angle_alpha   90.00
_cell.angle_beta   90.00
_cell.angle_gamma   90.00
#
_symmetry.space_group_name_H-M   'P 1'
#
loop_
_entity.id
_entity.type
_entity.pdbx_description
1 polymer ?
#
loop_
_entity_poly.entity_id
_entity_poly.type
_entity_poly.pdbx_seq_one_letter_code
_entity_poly.pdbx_strand_id
1 'polypeptide(L)'
;MKKNHTVKKRDELCKRFTTTGTCYKGPTCQFVHDPSKVAMCKDFLQTGQCAAGSSCDLSHEPSPHRSPTCMHFLRGRCANPECRYAHVRVTPGAPVCRAFATLGYCEKGDACEEKHVHECPDYANTGTCHKKRCQLPHVDRAGQIRKAAAAAASKADLGEDDSDPSSEEENYDAIDSDDIDSDAFDDTPEEIIEGVDSGEMSQQQDFIRF
;
A
#
# COMPACT_ATOMS: atom_id res chain seq x y z
N MET A 1 -18.17 41.68 -30.40
CA MET A 1 -18.25 40.27 -30.86
C MET A 1 -17.16 39.46 -30.15
N LYS A 2 -17.50 38.61 -29.17
CA LYS A 2 -16.53 37.73 -28.51
C LYS A 2 -16.35 36.49 -29.40
N LYS A 3 -15.14 36.24 -29.89
CA LYS A 3 -14.80 35.04 -30.67
C LYS A 3 -14.98 33.82 -29.75
N ASN A 4 -15.89 32.90 -30.12
CA ASN A 4 -16.05 31.62 -29.43
C ASN A 4 -14.82 30.75 -29.74
N HIS A 5 -13.87 30.70 -28.83
CA HIS A 5 -12.76 29.76 -28.90
C HIS A 5 -13.26 28.37 -28.50
N THR A 6 -13.53 27.51 -29.48
CA THR A 6 -13.75 26.08 -29.26
C THR A 6 -12.42 25.44 -28.85
N VAL A 7 -12.31 25.02 -27.58
CA VAL A 7 -11.11 24.36 -27.07
C VAL A 7 -11.09 22.90 -27.56
N LYS A 8 -10.04 22.51 -28.28
CA LYS A 8 -9.83 21.11 -28.68
C LYS A 8 -9.59 20.26 -27.43
N LYS A 9 -10.45 19.25 -27.21
CA LYS A 9 -10.31 18.29 -26.11
C LYS A 9 -9.24 17.25 -26.42
N ARG A 10 -8.53 16.79 -25.39
CA ARG A 10 -7.64 15.62 -25.38
C ARG A 10 -8.40 14.46 -24.76
N ASP A 11 -8.17 13.24 -25.22
CA ASP A 11 -8.84 12.01 -24.73
C ASP A 11 -8.29 11.52 -23.36
N GLU A 12 -7.73 12.43 -22.58
CA GLU A 12 -7.18 12.17 -21.24
C GLU A 12 -8.07 12.79 -20.17
N LEU A 13 -8.28 12.06 -19.07
CA LEU A 13 -9.04 12.56 -17.92
C LEU A 13 -8.33 13.74 -17.26
N CYS A 14 -9.11 14.74 -16.85
CA CYS A 14 -8.58 15.87 -16.12
C CYS A 14 -8.21 15.44 -14.71
N LYS A 15 -6.91 15.34 -14.42
CA LYS A 15 -6.41 14.99 -13.08
C LYS A 15 -7.07 15.78 -11.95
N ARG A 16 -7.27 17.09 -12.11
CA ARG A 16 -7.89 17.93 -11.06
C ARG A 16 -9.36 17.55 -10.85
N PHE A 17 -10.14 17.51 -11.92
CA PHE A 17 -11.55 17.12 -11.86
C PHE A 17 -11.73 15.71 -11.30
N THR A 18 -10.93 14.75 -11.76
CA THR A 18 -11.03 13.37 -11.31
C THR A 18 -10.64 13.21 -9.83
N THR A 19 -9.63 13.93 -9.35
CA THR A 19 -9.19 13.81 -7.94
C THR A 19 -9.99 14.63 -6.93
N THR A 20 -10.57 15.77 -7.34
CA THR A 20 -11.26 16.69 -6.43
C THR A 20 -12.72 16.94 -6.79
N GLY A 21 -13.22 16.35 -7.87
CA GLY A 21 -14.57 16.57 -8.40
C GLY A 21 -14.77 17.93 -9.09
N THR A 22 -13.78 18.83 -8.99
CA THR A 22 -13.88 20.23 -9.43
C THR A 22 -12.67 20.65 -10.25
N CYS A 23 -12.83 21.57 -11.20
CA CYS A 23 -11.73 22.08 -12.01
C CYS A 23 -11.92 23.56 -12.33
N TYR A 24 -10.95 24.40 -11.94
CA TYR A 24 -10.98 25.85 -12.13
C TYR A 24 -11.00 26.29 -13.60
N LYS A 25 -10.58 25.44 -14.53
CA LYS A 25 -10.64 25.73 -15.98
C LYS A 25 -12.05 25.55 -16.55
N GLY A 26 -12.96 24.88 -15.81
CA GLY A 26 -14.34 24.65 -16.23
C GLY A 26 -14.45 24.14 -17.68
N PRO A 27 -15.30 24.73 -18.53
CA PRO A 27 -15.49 24.29 -19.92
C PRO A 27 -14.25 24.55 -20.81
N THR A 28 -13.35 25.44 -20.40
CA THR A 28 -12.11 25.74 -21.15
C THR A 28 -11.00 24.72 -20.89
N CYS A 29 -11.21 23.77 -19.98
CA CYS A 29 -10.25 22.69 -19.74
C CYS A 29 -10.07 21.85 -21.02
N GLN A 30 -8.83 21.56 -21.39
CA GLN A 30 -8.54 20.70 -22.56
C GLN A 30 -8.76 19.21 -22.26
N PHE A 31 -8.82 18.83 -20.99
CA PHE A 31 -9.00 17.43 -20.57
C PHE A 31 -10.48 17.08 -20.38
N VAL A 32 -10.78 15.78 -20.34
CA VAL A 32 -12.14 15.25 -20.13
C VAL A 32 -12.56 15.38 -18.67
N HIS A 33 -13.76 15.89 -18.44
CA HIS A 33 -14.42 15.91 -17.12
C HIS A 33 -15.53 14.87 -17.15
N ASP A 34 -15.28 13.68 -16.61
CA ASP A 34 -16.25 12.60 -16.53
C ASP A 34 -16.66 12.37 -15.06
N PRO A 35 -17.89 12.75 -14.66
CA PRO A 35 -18.37 12.57 -13.29
C PRO A 35 -18.41 11.11 -12.84
N SER A 36 -18.51 10.15 -13.78
CA SER A 36 -18.52 8.73 -13.44
C SER A 36 -17.13 8.20 -13.05
N LYS A 37 -16.07 8.94 -13.41
CA LYS A 37 -14.66 8.57 -13.21
C LYS A 37 -13.96 9.47 -12.20
N VAL A 38 -14.68 9.96 -11.19
CA VAL A 38 -14.08 10.69 -10.05
C VAL A 38 -13.58 9.73 -8.97
N ALA A 39 -12.60 10.18 -8.20
CA ALA A 39 -12.04 9.44 -7.08
C ALA A 39 -13.07 9.21 -5.97
N MET A 40 -12.80 8.23 -5.10
CA MET A 40 -13.58 8.03 -3.88
C MET A 40 -13.43 9.22 -2.93
N CYS A 41 -14.54 9.63 -2.33
CA CYS A 41 -14.53 10.57 -1.23
C CYS A 41 -13.76 9.97 -0.05
N LYS A 42 -12.76 10.70 0.45
CA LYS A 42 -11.88 10.24 1.52
C LYS A 42 -12.64 10.06 2.84
N ASP A 43 -13.52 11.00 3.16
CA ASP A 43 -14.32 10.95 4.39
C ASP A 43 -15.25 9.74 4.36
N PHE A 44 -16.00 9.57 3.28
CA PHE A 44 -16.86 8.39 3.10
C PHE A 44 -16.07 7.08 3.09
N LEU A 45 -14.89 7.04 2.46
CA LEU A 45 -14.03 5.85 2.45
C LEU A 45 -13.49 5.52 3.85
N GLN A 46 -13.30 6.50 4.73
CA GLN A 46 -12.77 6.29 6.08
C GLN A 46 -13.88 5.99 7.09
N THR A 47 -14.90 6.85 7.17
CA THR A 47 -15.96 6.78 8.20
C THR A 47 -17.27 6.17 7.72
N GLY A 48 -17.51 6.13 6.41
CA GLY A 48 -18.79 5.74 5.81
C GLY A 48 -19.78 6.91 5.75
N GLN A 49 -19.37 8.10 6.19
CA GLN A 49 -20.18 9.30 6.26
C GLN A 49 -19.40 10.47 5.66
N CYS A 50 -20.11 11.33 4.93
CA CYS A 50 -19.56 12.56 4.39
C CYS A 50 -20.53 13.70 4.67
N ALA A 51 -20.04 14.83 5.16
CA ALA A 51 -20.87 15.99 5.49
C ALA A 51 -21.63 16.54 4.27
N ALA A 52 -21.05 16.42 3.07
CA ALA A 52 -21.69 16.82 1.82
C ALA A 52 -22.76 15.82 1.34
N GLY A 53 -22.85 14.61 1.91
CA GLY A 53 -23.86 13.62 1.55
C GLY A 53 -23.97 13.40 0.04
N SER A 54 -25.17 13.61 -0.53
CA SER A 54 -25.44 13.47 -1.96
C SER A 54 -24.90 14.61 -2.83
N SER A 55 -24.47 15.73 -2.25
CA SER A 55 -23.87 16.85 -2.97
C SER A 55 -22.34 16.80 -2.95
N CYS A 56 -21.73 15.68 -2.57
CA CYS A 56 -20.29 15.52 -2.66
C CYS A 56 -19.86 15.44 -4.14
N ASP A 57 -18.82 16.19 -4.51
CA ASP A 57 -18.28 16.15 -5.88
C ASP A 57 -17.47 14.86 -6.17
N LEU A 58 -17.26 14.02 -5.14
CA LEU A 58 -16.54 12.75 -5.22
C LEU A 58 -17.49 11.56 -5.05
N SER A 59 -17.02 10.37 -5.41
CA SER A 59 -17.85 9.17 -5.38
C SER A 59 -18.03 8.60 -3.97
N HIS A 60 -19.26 8.21 -3.66
CA HIS A 60 -19.64 7.42 -2.48
C HIS A 60 -19.99 5.96 -2.82
N GLU A 61 -19.59 5.49 -4.00
CA GLU A 61 -19.89 4.13 -4.46
C GLU A 61 -18.58 3.32 -4.55
N PRO A 62 -18.26 2.50 -3.55
CA PRO A 62 -17.06 1.69 -3.56
C PRO A 62 -17.03 0.78 -4.78
N SER A 63 -15.94 0.84 -5.55
CA SER A 63 -15.72 -0.07 -6.68
C SER A 63 -14.22 -0.27 -6.91
N PRO A 64 -13.79 -1.40 -7.49
CA PRO A 64 -12.37 -1.68 -7.76
C PRO A 64 -11.66 -0.60 -8.58
N HIS A 65 -12.40 0.15 -9.40
CA HIS A 65 -11.87 1.25 -10.22
C HIS A 65 -11.39 2.46 -9.40
N ARG A 66 -11.99 2.73 -8.25
CA ARG A 66 -11.79 3.98 -7.48
C ARG A 66 -11.49 3.76 -6.00
N SER A 67 -11.83 2.59 -5.45
CA SER A 67 -11.49 2.20 -4.08
C SER A 67 -10.05 1.69 -4.02
N PRO A 68 -9.24 2.16 -3.05
CA PRO A 68 -7.94 1.59 -2.80
C PRO A 68 -8.04 0.11 -2.40
N THR A 69 -6.98 -0.66 -2.64
CA THR A 69 -6.91 -2.06 -2.25
C THR A 69 -6.95 -2.20 -0.73
N CYS A 70 -7.76 -3.14 -0.24
CA CYS A 70 -7.83 -3.47 1.18
C CYS A 70 -6.55 -4.19 1.63
N MET A 71 -5.72 -3.50 2.42
CA MET A 71 -4.47 -4.07 2.94
C MET A 71 -4.71 -5.25 3.91
N HIS A 72 -5.86 -5.28 4.58
CA HIS A 72 -6.25 -6.42 5.43
C HIS A 72 -6.61 -7.64 4.59
N PHE A 73 -7.31 -7.45 3.47
CA PHE A 73 -7.65 -8.52 2.53
C PHE A 73 -6.40 -9.10 1.86
N LEU A 74 -5.47 -8.24 1.43
CA LEU A 74 -4.19 -8.69 0.87
C LEU A 74 -3.36 -9.52 1.84
N ARG A 75 -3.57 -9.35 3.16
CA ARG A 75 -2.93 -10.13 4.22
C ARG A 75 -3.77 -11.31 4.70
N GLY A 76 -4.94 -11.56 4.11
CA GLY A 76 -5.85 -12.65 4.49
C GLY A 76 -6.60 -12.44 5.80
N ARG A 77 -6.75 -11.18 6.28
CA ARG A 77 -7.31 -10.86 7.60
C ARG A 77 -8.56 -9.97 7.56
N CYS A 78 -9.06 -9.60 6.38
CA CYS A 78 -10.32 -8.85 6.30
C CYS A 78 -11.50 -9.82 6.42
N ALA A 79 -12.33 -9.62 7.43
CA ALA A 79 -13.57 -10.39 7.63
C ALA A 79 -14.84 -9.55 7.38
N ASN A 80 -14.70 -8.27 7.04
CA ASN A 80 -15.85 -7.39 6.80
C ASN A 80 -16.43 -7.66 5.40
N PRO A 81 -17.68 -8.15 5.28
CA PRO A 81 -18.32 -8.35 3.97
C PRO A 81 -18.60 -7.02 3.26
N GLU A 82 -18.91 -5.97 4.01
CA GLU A 82 -19.20 -4.61 3.51
C GLU A 82 -17.95 -3.74 3.56
N CYS A 83 -16.80 -4.28 3.12
CA CYS A 83 -15.56 -3.53 3.08
C CYS A 83 -15.60 -2.48 1.96
N ARG A 84 -15.44 -1.20 2.32
CA ARG A 84 -15.39 -0.08 1.36
C ARG A 84 -14.08 -0.03 0.54
N TYR A 85 -13.07 -0.77 0.98
CA TYR A 85 -11.82 -0.97 0.26
C TYR A 85 -11.93 -2.17 -0.68
N ALA A 86 -11.27 -2.12 -1.84
CA ALA A 86 -11.41 -3.15 -2.85
C ALA A 86 -10.72 -4.46 -2.44
N HIS A 87 -11.45 -5.57 -2.49
CA HIS A 87 -10.95 -6.93 -2.30
C HIS A 87 -10.41 -7.53 -3.60
N VAL A 88 -9.33 -6.95 -4.13
CA VAL A 88 -8.66 -7.42 -5.36
C VAL A 88 -7.42 -8.22 -5.02
N ARG A 89 -7.26 -9.40 -5.63
CA ARG A 89 -6.09 -10.26 -5.44
C ARG A 89 -4.97 -9.80 -6.37
N VAL A 90 -4.08 -8.97 -5.83
CA VAL A 90 -2.82 -8.58 -6.48
C VAL A 90 -1.64 -9.12 -5.69
N THR A 91 -0.52 -9.37 -6.35
CA THR A 91 0.66 -9.89 -5.65
C THR A 91 1.15 -8.87 -4.61
N PRO A 92 1.58 -9.30 -3.40
CA PRO A 92 2.10 -8.38 -2.38
C PRO A 92 3.32 -7.56 -2.85
N GLY A 93 4.05 -8.04 -3.86
CA GLY A 93 5.16 -7.34 -4.51
C GLY A 93 4.80 -6.54 -5.77
N ALA A 94 3.56 -6.58 -6.27
CA ALA A 94 3.12 -5.80 -7.44
C ALA A 94 3.45 -4.30 -7.30
N PRO A 95 3.75 -3.61 -8.41
CA PRO A 95 3.94 -2.16 -8.41
C PRO A 95 2.65 -1.42 -8.05
N VAL A 96 2.78 -0.17 -7.63
CA VAL A 96 1.69 0.79 -7.46
C VAL A 96 1.17 1.23 -8.83
N CYS A 97 -0.15 1.16 -9.02
CA CYS A 97 -0.80 1.59 -10.24
C CYS A 97 -0.69 3.11 -10.43
N ARG A 98 -0.07 3.53 -11.53
CA ARG A 98 0.13 4.96 -11.82
C ARG A 98 -1.18 5.70 -12.07
N ALA A 99 -2.11 5.10 -12.80
CA ALA A 99 -3.41 5.71 -13.09
C ALA A 99 -4.18 5.96 -11.79
N PHE A 100 -4.32 4.92 -10.96
CA PHE A 100 -4.98 5.03 -9.67
C PHE A 100 -4.29 6.04 -8.74
N ALA A 101 -2.97 5.97 -8.60
CA ALA A 101 -2.25 6.87 -7.69
C ALA A 101 -2.35 8.35 -8.10
N THR A 102 -2.46 8.64 -9.40
CA THR A 102 -2.48 10.03 -9.90
C THR A 102 -3.89 10.58 -10.09
N LEU A 103 -4.84 9.75 -10.51
CA LEU A 103 -6.22 10.15 -10.81
C LEU A 103 -7.18 9.79 -9.67
N GLY A 104 -6.85 8.78 -8.85
CA GLY A 104 -7.81 8.15 -7.94
C GLY A 104 -8.81 7.25 -8.67
N TYR A 105 -8.56 6.94 -9.95
CA TYR A 105 -9.37 6.11 -10.80
C TYR A 105 -8.49 5.28 -11.75
N CYS A 106 -8.88 4.03 -11.99
CA CYS A 106 -8.23 3.11 -12.91
C CYS A 106 -9.28 2.41 -13.79
N GLU A 107 -9.13 2.50 -15.10
CA GLU A 107 -10.03 1.84 -16.06
C GLU A 107 -10.01 0.31 -15.92
N LYS A 108 -8.89 -0.27 -15.48
CA LYS A 108 -8.75 -1.74 -15.33
C LYS A 108 -9.50 -2.30 -14.12
N GLY A 109 -9.81 -1.49 -13.12
CA GLY A 109 -10.57 -1.93 -11.94
C GLY A 109 -9.97 -3.15 -11.24
N ASP A 110 -10.77 -4.20 -11.13
CA ASP A 110 -10.41 -5.50 -10.54
C ASP A 110 -9.47 -6.33 -11.42
N ALA A 111 -9.46 -6.10 -12.73
CA ALA A 111 -8.51 -6.70 -13.66
C ALA A 111 -7.13 -5.99 -13.63
N CYS A 112 -6.93 -5.00 -12.76
CA CYS A 112 -5.63 -4.34 -12.62
C CYS A 112 -4.64 -5.24 -11.85
N GLU A 113 -3.51 -5.57 -12.49
CA GLU A 113 -2.43 -6.34 -11.87
C GLU A 113 -1.57 -5.51 -10.91
N GLU A 114 -1.72 -4.18 -10.95
CA GLU A 114 -1.01 -3.23 -10.11
C GLU A 114 -1.83 -2.90 -8.85
N LYS A 115 -1.15 -2.59 -7.75
CA LYS A 115 -1.81 -2.21 -6.49
C LYS A 115 -2.44 -0.81 -6.56
N HIS A 116 -3.71 -0.71 -6.20
CA HIS A 116 -4.42 0.56 -6.04
C HIS A 116 -4.15 1.14 -4.66
N VAL A 117 -3.12 1.98 -4.54
CA VAL A 117 -2.78 2.71 -3.32
C VAL A 117 -2.48 4.19 -3.62
N HIS A 118 -2.72 5.06 -2.63
CA HIS A 118 -2.45 6.50 -2.76
C HIS A 118 -1.01 6.82 -2.33
N GLU A 119 -0.05 6.22 -3.02
CA GLU A 119 1.40 6.44 -2.85
C GLU A 119 2.01 6.91 -4.16
N CYS A 120 3.17 7.57 -4.13
CA CYS A 120 3.86 7.99 -5.34
C CYS A 120 4.33 6.76 -6.15
N PRO A 121 3.86 6.56 -7.39
CA PRO A 121 4.24 5.38 -8.17
C PRO A 121 5.71 5.43 -8.61
N ASP A 122 6.27 6.63 -8.82
CA ASP A 122 7.70 6.79 -9.12
C ASP A 122 8.51 6.24 -7.93
N TYR A 123 8.26 6.76 -6.74
CA TYR A 123 8.99 6.35 -5.53
C TYR A 123 8.73 4.89 -5.14
N ALA A 124 7.48 4.45 -5.13
CA ALA A 124 7.13 3.12 -4.66
C ALA A 124 7.64 1.99 -5.58
N ASN A 125 7.73 2.26 -6.89
CA ASN A 125 8.11 1.24 -7.87
C ASN A 125 9.61 1.25 -8.17
N THR A 126 10.25 2.42 -8.23
CA THR A 126 11.68 2.53 -8.60
C THR A 126 12.59 2.94 -7.44
N GLY A 127 12.02 3.32 -6.29
CA GLY A 127 12.78 3.85 -5.14
C GLY A 127 13.23 5.30 -5.31
N THR A 128 12.91 5.95 -6.43
CA THR A 128 13.36 7.30 -6.74
C THR A 128 12.24 8.14 -7.34
N CYS A 129 12.11 9.38 -6.89
CA CYS A 129 11.18 10.33 -7.49
C CYS A 129 11.89 11.66 -7.73
N HIS A 130 11.96 12.09 -8.99
CA HIS A 130 12.67 13.31 -9.39
C HIS A 130 11.89 14.61 -9.09
N LYS A 131 10.67 14.51 -8.53
CA LYS A 131 9.83 15.67 -8.20
C LYS A 131 10.20 16.19 -6.81
N LYS A 132 10.93 17.31 -6.74
CA LYS A 132 11.34 17.96 -5.47
C LYS A 132 10.19 18.22 -4.51
N ARG A 133 8.98 18.50 -5.02
CA ARG A 133 7.74 18.73 -4.25
C ARG A 133 6.64 17.79 -4.74
N CYS A 134 6.90 16.48 -4.66
CA CYS A 134 5.90 15.48 -4.98
C CYS A 134 4.68 15.63 -4.04
N GLN A 135 3.48 15.65 -4.61
CA GLN A 135 2.23 15.76 -3.86
C GLN A 135 1.71 14.40 -3.37
N LEU A 136 2.31 13.32 -3.85
CA LEU A 136 1.95 11.97 -3.45
C LEU A 136 2.88 11.49 -2.33
N PRO A 137 2.38 10.73 -1.35
CA PRO A 137 3.18 10.21 -0.26
C PRO A 137 4.37 9.36 -0.75
N HIS A 138 5.54 9.63 -0.20
CA HIS A 138 6.70 8.74 -0.29
C HIS A 138 6.74 7.92 1.00
N VAL A 139 6.60 6.59 0.89
CA VAL A 139 6.52 5.70 2.04
C VAL A 139 7.75 4.82 2.06
N ASP A 140 8.55 4.95 3.12
CA ASP A 140 9.74 4.13 3.33
C ASP A 140 9.35 2.80 3.96
N ARG A 141 9.57 1.72 3.22
CA ARG A 141 9.28 0.36 3.69
C ARG A 141 10.59 -0.36 3.93
N ALA A 142 10.82 -0.82 5.16
CA ALA A 142 12.07 -1.47 5.55
C ALA A 142 12.48 -2.64 4.62
N GLY A 143 11.51 -3.39 4.10
CA GLY A 143 11.76 -4.45 3.12
C GLY A 143 12.32 -3.93 1.78
N GLN A 144 11.86 -2.77 1.31
CA GLN A 144 12.38 -2.13 0.10
C GLN A 144 13.81 -1.61 0.32
N ILE A 145 14.07 -0.99 1.49
CA ILE A 145 15.39 -0.47 1.84
C ILE A 145 16.42 -1.62 1.89
N ARG A 146 16.12 -2.71 2.60
CA ARG A 146 17.01 -3.88 2.66
C ARG A 146 17.26 -4.50 1.28
N LYS A 147 16.22 -4.63 0.46
CA LYS A 147 16.34 -5.16 -0.91
C LYS A 147 17.22 -4.27 -1.79
N ALA A 148 17.06 -2.95 -1.69
CA ALA A 148 17.88 -2.00 -2.44
C ALA A 148 19.36 -2.04 -1.99
N ALA A 149 19.60 -2.13 -0.68
CA ALA A 149 20.96 -2.27 -0.12
C ALA A 149 21.64 -3.55 -0.60
N ALA A 150 20.93 -4.69 -0.59
CA ALA A 150 21.44 -5.95 -1.13
C ALA A 150 21.74 -5.86 -2.64
N ALA A 151 20.86 -5.23 -3.42
CA ALA A 151 21.08 -5.04 -4.85
C ALA A 151 22.27 -4.11 -5.15
N ALA A 152 22.49 -3.07 -4.33
CA ALA A 152 23.65 -2.20 -4.45
C ALA A 152 24.95 -2.94 -4.11
N ALA A 153 24.96 -3.77 -3.07
CA ALA A 153 26.10 -4.62 -2.73
C ALA A 153 26.46 -5.59 -3.87
N SER A 154 25.46 -6.27 -4.46
CA SER A 154 25.70 -7.17 -5.61
C SER A 154 26.19 -6.45 -6.89
N LYS A 155 25.92 -5.15 -7.03
CA LYS A 155 26.44 -4.36 -8.16
C LYS A 155 27.86 -3.85 -7.94
N ALA A 156 28.28 -3.71 -6.68
CA ALA A 156 29.66 -3.37 -6.33
C ALA A 156 30.61 -4.58 -6.47
N ASP A 157 30.07 -5.80 -6.38
CA ASP A 157 30.80 -7.07 -6.53
C ASP A 157 31.08 -7.47 -7.99
N LEU A 158 30.35 -6.92 -8.96
CA LEU A 158 30.51 -7.20 -10.40
C LEU A 158 31.35 -6.14 -11.14
N GLY A 159 32.27 -5.48 -10.44
CA GLY A 159 33.27 -4.60 -11.03
C GLY A 159 34.63 -5.31 -11.14
N GLU A 160 34.98 -5.69 -12.38
CA GLU A 160 36.31 -6.11 -12.90
C GLU A 160 36.78 -7.55 -12.63
N ASP A 161 36.41 -8.49 -13.53
CA ASP A 161 37.31 -9.56 -13.99
C ASP A 161 36.85 -10.08 -15.37
N ASP A 162 37.60 -9.71 -16.41
CA ASP A 162 37.67 -10.40 -17.69
C ASP A 162 38.85 -11.38 -17.58
N SER A 163 38.59 -12.64 -17.22
CA SER A 163 39.49 -13.80 -17.41
C SER A 163 38.81 -15.12 -17.04
N ASP A 164 38.45 -15.88 -18.06
CA ASP A 164 38.42 -17.36 -18.05
C ASP A 164 39.85 -17.88 -17.78
N PRO A 165 40.07 -18.77 -16.79
CA PRO A 165 40.30 -20.18 -17.15
C PRO A 165 39.74 -21.22 -16.16
N SER A 166 39.08 -22.23 -16.73
CA SER A 166 39.42 -23.67 -16.70
C SER A 166 39.87 -24.34 -15.38
N SER A 167 39.10 -25.38 -14.96
CA SER A 167 39.42 -26.63 -14.19
C SER A 167 40.34 -26.51 -12.95
N GLU A 168 40.31 -27.31 -11.88
CA GLU A 168 40.58 -28.76 -11.78
C GLU A 168 40.16 -29.25 -10.36
N GLU A 169 39.51 -30.43 -10.30
CA GLU A 169 39.77 -31.59 -9.41
C GLU A 169 39.92 -31.44 -7.85
N GLU A 170 38.97 -32.07 -7.16
CA GLU A 170 39.01 -32.90 -5.93
C GLU A 170 39.72 -32.45 -4.63
N ASN A 171 38.97 -32.40 -3.50
CA ASN A 171 39.36 -33.15 -2.27
C ASN A 171 38.31 -33.14 -1.12
N TYR A 172 38.30 -34.27 -0.39
CA TYR A 172 37.56 -34.74 0.80
C TYR A 172 37.45 -33.74 2.01
N ASP A 173 36.50 -33.83 2.95
CA ASP A 173 36.31 -34.88 3.97
C ASP A 173 34.90 -34.92 4.59
N ALA A 174 34.52 -36.12 5.02
CA ALA A 174 33.33 -36.43 5.81
C ALA A 174 33.55 -36.13 7.32
N ILE A 175 32.52 -35.64 8.00
CA ILE A 175 32.38 -35.67 9.46
C ILE A 175 30.88 -35.90 9.71
N ASP A 176 30.44 -37.15 9.87
CA ASP A 176 30.48 -37.98 11.07
C ASP A 176 29.39 -37.63 12.10
N SER A 177 28.83 -38.69 12.64
CA SER A 177 27.46 -38.86 13.05
C SER A 177 27.23 -38.70 14.55
N ASP A 178 25.96 -38.83 14.91
CA ASP A 178 25.43 -39.37 16.18
C ASP A 178 25.30 -38.46 17.42
N ASP A 179 24.03 -38.29 17.79
CA ASP A 179 23.41 -38.65 19.06
C ASP A 179 24.08 -38.23 20.39
N ILE A 180 23.45 -37.28 21.09
CA ILE A 180 23.45 -37.27 22.55
C ILE A 180 22.02 -37.21 23.08
N ASP A 181 21.77 -38.20 23.92
CA ASP A 181 20.54 -38.67 24.50
C ASP A 181 20.04 -37.77 25.65
N SER A 182 18.73 -37.88 25.83
CA SER A 182 17.92 -37.35 26.91
C SER A 182 18.27 -37.86 28.30
N ASP A 183 18.23 -36.95 29.28
CA ASP A 183 18.01 -37.26 30.69
C ASP A 183 16.87 -36.39 31.27
N ALA A 184 15.71 -37.03 31.39
CA ALA A 184 14.67 -36.71 32.34
C ALA A 184 15.10 -37.11 33.75
N PHE A 185 14.66 -36.40 34.80
CA PHE A 185 14.25 -36.90 36.13
C PHE A 185 13.82 -35.69 36.98
N ASP A 186 12.52 -35.61 37.30
CA ASP A 186 11.88 -35.91 38.60
C ASP A 186 11.88 -34.69 39.54
N ASP A 187 10.75 -34.00 39.71
CA ASP A 187 9.66 -34.30 40.64
C ASP A 187 9.97 -33.83 42.08
N THR A 188 9.38 -32.69 42.45
CA THR A 188 9.08 -32.34 43.85
C THR A 188 7.78 -31.51 43.88
N PRO A 189 6.68 -32.02 44.48
CA PRO A 189 5.45 -31.27 44.73
C PRO A 189 5.35 -30.77 46.20
N GLU A 190 4.27 -30.02 46.47
CA GLU A 190 3.79 -29.43 47.76
C GLU A 190 4.23 -27.99 48.07
N GLU A 191 3.40 -27.06 48.55
CA GLU A 191 1.94 -26.97 48.74
C GLU A 191 1.56 -25.47 48.91
N ILE A 192 0.41 -25.12 48.34
CA ILE A 192 -0.71 -24.31 48.88
C ILE A 192 -0.40 -23.14 49.84
N ILE A 193 -0.79 -21.93 49.42
CA ILE A 193 -1.51 -21.00 50.31
C ILE A 193 -2.63 -20.31 49.50
N GLU A 194 -3.88 -20.50 49.95
CA GLU A 194 -5.07 -19.80 49.49
C GLU A 194 -5.03 -18.31 49.88
N GLY A 195 -5.52 -17.44 48.99
CA GLY A 195 -5.65 -16.01 49.23
C GLY A 195 -6.75 -15.39 48.38
N VAL A 196 -7.99 -15.59 48.81
CA VAL A 196 -9.21 -14.77 48.64
C VAL A 196 -9.21 -13.65 47.58
N ASP A 197 -10.14 -13.82 46.63
CA ASP A 197 -10.72 -12.78 45.78
C ASP A 197 -11.57 -11.82 46.62
N SER A 198 -11.16 -10.54 46.66
CA SER A 198 -11.99 -9.38 47.04
C SER A 198 -11.20 -8.10 46.77
N GLY A 199 -11.57 -7.33 45.75
CA GLY A 199 -11.11 -5.94 45.65
C GLY A 199 -11.08 -5.34 44.25
N GLU A 200 -12.13 -4.57 43.95
CA GLU A 200 -12.27 -3.58 42.89
C GLU A 200 -10.95 -2.91 42.46
N MET A 201 -10.55 -3.08 41.19
CA MET A 201 -9.47 -2.30 40.58
C MET A 201 -10.07 -1.18 39.72
N SER A 202 -9.89 0.02 40.26
CA SER A 202 -10.39 1.32 39.85
C SER A 202 -10.15 1.69 38.37
N GLN A 203 -11.14 2.38 37.82
CA GLN A 203 -11.16 2.99 36.49
C GLN A 203 -10.05 4.03 36.35
N GLN A 204 -9.10 3.82 35.44
CA GLN A 204 -8.20 4.89 34.99
C GLN A 204 -8.89 5.64 33.85
N GLN A 205 -9.55 6.75 34.20
CA GLN A 205 -10.04 7.75 33.27
C GLN A 205 -8.99 8.86 33.15
N ASP A 206 -8.12 8.75 32.13
CA ASP A 206 -7.23 9.86 31.76
C ASP A 206 -8.00 10.88 30.91
N PHE A 207 -8.63 11.84 31.59
CA PHE A 207 -9.28 13.00 30.99
C PHE A 207 -8.23 14.08 30.66
N ILE A 208 -8.08 14.43 29.38
CA ILE A 208 -7.45 15.70 28.99
C ILE A 208 -8.55 16.77 28.99
N ARG A 209 -8.44 17.77 29.87
CA ARG A 209 -9.27 18.98 29.84
C ARG A 209 -8.71 19.97 28.82
N PHE A 210 -9.63 20.67 28.16
CA PHE A 210 -9.42 21.70 27.13
C PHE A 210 -8.48 22.83 27.58
#